data_AF-A0A498JAX0-F1
#
_entry.id   AF-A0A498JAX0-F1
#
_cell.length_a   1.000
_cell.length_b   1.000
_cell.length_c   1.000
_cell.angle_alpha   90.00
_cell.angle_beta   90.00
_cell.angle_gamma   90.00
#
_symmetry.space_group_name_H-M   'P 1'
#
loop_
_entity.id
_entity.type
_entity.pdbx_description
1 polymer ?
#
loop_
_entity_poly.entity_id
_entity_poly.type
_entity_poly.pdbx_seq_one_letter_code
_entity_poly.pdbx_strand_id
1 'polypeptide(L)'
;MSLSASNAMTIVATAAALSLPISFCRTTKLSTRKGVKGGFRVFAVFGEQSDIEKKNAWSTLFDVEDPRSKFPQSKGKFLDANQALEVARFDIQYCDWRARQDVLAIMLLHEKVVDVLNPLAREYKSIGTVKKELAELQEELGEAHRQVHISEARVSTALDKLAYMEELVNDKLLQDRATTSSEEASPSPSTSTQSLDSVKRKPPRKSLNVSGPVQSYHPRLKNFWYPVAFTTDLKDDTMVPLDCFEEPWVLFRGKDGKPGCVQNTCAHRACPLDLGSVNEGRITCPYHGWEYSTDGTCEKMPSTRLHKVKIKSLPCFEKDGMLWIWPGADPPSATLPSLQPPAGFQIHAELVIELPVEHGLLLDNLLDLAHAPFTHTSTFAKGWSVPSFVKFLTPTSGLQGYWDPYPIDMEFRPPCMVNSTIGISKPGKLEGQSTKQCSTHLHQLHVCLPSSRGKTRLLYRMSLDFAPVLKHVPFMNFMWRHFAQQVLNEDLRLVLGQQERMNNGANVWNWPVTYDKLGVRYRQWRDALERGDKQLPFTKST
;
A
#
# COMPACT_ATOMS: atom_id res chain seq x y z
N MET A 1 -63.18 -31.42 -14.37
CA MET A 1 -62.86 -30.76 -15.65
C MET A 1 -61.55 -30.00 -15.42
N SER A 2 -60.35 -30.56 -15.66
CA SER A 2 -59.62 -30.57 -16.97
C SER A 2 -59.59 -29.17 -17.60
N LEU A 3 -58.47 -28.48 -17.92
CA LEU A 3 -57.07 -28.79 -18.29
C LEU A 3 -56.15 -27.60 -17.87
N SER A 4 -54.85 -27.77 -17.52
CA SER A 4 -53.62 -27.60 -18.35
C SER A 4 -53.61 -26.34 -19.24
N ALA A 5 -52.59 -25.47 -19.37
CA ALA A 5 -51.12 -25.56 -19.30
C ALA A 5 -50.51 -24.13 -19.08
N SER A 6 -49.38 -23.97 -18.37
CA SER A 6 -48.02 -23.67 -18.90
C SER A 6 -47.61 -22.17 -18.97
N ASN A 7 -46.47 -21.88 -18.30
CA ASN A 7 -45.39 -20.92 -18.61
C ASN A 7 -45.73 -19.41 -18.79
N ALA A 8 -44.96 -18.42 -18.32
CA ALA A 8 -43.69 -18.34 -17.62
C ALA A 8 -43.67 -17.00 -16.84
N MET A 9 -43.05 -16.98 -15.67
CA MET A 9 -42.94 -15.78 -14.84
C MET A 9 -41.71 -14.96 -15.30
N THR A 10 -41.95 -13.97 -16.15
CA THR A 10 -40.92 -13.01 -16.59
C THR A 10 -40.54 -12.10 -15.42
N ILE A 11 -39.38 -12.36 -14.81
CA ILE A 11 -38.74 -11.41 -13.90
C ILE A 11 -38.12 -10.31 -14.74
N VAL A 12 -38.75 -9.14 -14.74
CA VAL A 12 -38.21 -7.90 -15.31
C VAL A 12 -37.13 -7.38 -14.38
N ALA A 13 -35.86 -7.60 -14.72
CA ALA A 13 -34.74 -6.89 -14.11
C ALA A 13 -34.56 -5.55 -14.84
N THR A 14 -35.07 -4.49 -14.22
CA THR A 14 -34.81 -3.09 -14.60
C THR A 14 -33.36 -2.74 -14.25
N ALA A 15 -32.47 -2.78 -15.24
CA ALA A 15 -31.15 -2.17 -15.14
C ALA A 15 -31.30 -0.65 -15.34
N ALA A 16 -31.31 0.09 -14.23
CA ALA A 16 -31.14 1.54 -14.23
C ALA A 16 -29.74 1.86 -14.78
N ALA A 17 -29.69 2.46 -15.97
CA ALA A 17 -28.47 3.01 -16.53
C ALA A 17 -28.00 4.18 -15.65
N LEU A 18 -26.96 3.95 -14.83
CA LEU A 18 -26.20 5.03 -14.22
C LEU A 18 -25.48 5.79 -15.33
N SER A 19 -26.10 6.90 -15.74
CA SER A 19 -25.48 7.93 -16.55
C SER A 19 -24.27 8.51 -15.81
N LEU A 20 -23.06 8.24 -16.31
CA LEU A 20 -21.87 8.99 -15.93
C LEU A 20 -22.00 10.44 -16.45
N PRO A 21 -21.67 11.46 -15.63
CA PRO A 21 -21.67 12.85 -16.08
C PRO A 21 -20.45 13.06 -16.97
N ILE A 22 -20.65 13.10 -18.29
CA ILE A 22 -19.64 13.58 -19.22
C ILE A 22 -19.63 15.11 -19.09
N SER A 23 -18.72 15.63 -18.28
CA SER A 23 -18.36 17.04 -18.30
C SER A 23 -17.72 17.33 -19.66
N PHE A 24 -18.44 18.05 -20.52
CA PHE A 24 -17.90 18.65 -21.73
C PHE A 24 -16.89 19.72 -21.34
N CYS A 25 -15.60 19.37 -21.25
CA CYS A 25 -14.54 20.37 -21.28
C CYS A 25 -14.51 20.98 -22.69
N ARG A 26 -14.94 22.25 -22.77
CA ARG A 26 -14.84 23.13 -23.94
C ARG A 26 -13.48 22.99 -24.63
N THR A 27 -13.53 22.68 -25.91
CA THR A 27 -12.41 22.76 -26.85
C THR A 27 -11.80 24.16 -26.85
N THR A 28 -10.58 24.31 -26.34
CA THR A 28 -9.76 25.49 -26.64
C THR A 28 -9.25 25.36 -28.08
N LYS A 29 -9.74 26.25 -28.95
CA LYS A 29 -9.24 26.43 -30.31
C LYS A 29 -7.76 26.80 -30.23
N LEU A 30 -6.87 25.89 -30.63
CA LEU A 30 -5.49 26.26 -30.97
C LEU A 30 -5.34 26.33 -32.49
N SER A 31 -5.01 27.53 -32.92
CA SER A 31 -4.79 28.00 -34.28
C SER A 31 -3.80 27.14 -35.07
N THR A 32 -4.19 26.83 -36.31
CA THR A 32 -3.38 26.19 -37.34
C THR A 32 -2.32 27.15 -37.88
N ARG A 33 -1.04 26.92 -37.55
CA ARG A 33 0.08 27.39 -38.38
C ARG A 33 0.58 26.23 -39.25
N LYS A 34 0.51 26.45 -40.56
CA LYS A 34 1.05 25.59 -41.62
C LYS A 34 2.53 25.30 -41.36
N GLY A 35 2.84 24.03 -41.14
CA GLY A 35 4.18 23.45 -41.18
C GLY A 35 4.02 22.01 -41.66
N VAL A 36 4.75 21.65 -42.70
CA VAL A 36 4.67 20.40 -43.45
C VAL A 36 4.67 19.19 -42.50
N LYS A 37 3.56 18.43 -42.46
CA LYS A 37 3.44 17.20 -41.65
C LYS A 37 3.60 15.97 -42.53
N GLY A 38 4.69 15.24 -42.37
CA GLY A 38 4.75 13.82 -42.70
C GLY A 38 3.73 13.08 -41.83
N GLY A 39 2.52 12.85 -42.37
CA GLY A 39 1.45 12.18 -41.66
C GLY A 39 1.49 10.68 -41.91
N PHE A 40 1.62 9.88 -40.86
CA PHE A 40 1.23 8.47 -40.91
C PHE A 40 -0.28 8.37 -41.08
N ARG A 41 -0.73 7.51 -41.99
CA ARG A 41 -2.15 7.21 -42.18
C ARG A 41 -2.35 5.72 -41.96
N VAL A 42 -3.28 5.35 -41.08
CA VAL A 42 -3.62 3.96 -40.74
C VAL A 42 -4.92 3.58 -41.44
N PHE A 43 -4.99 2.36 -41.99
CA PHE A 43 -6.14 1.82 -42.73
C PHE A 43 -6.86 0.77 -41.88
N ALA A 44 -8.18 0.84 -41.80
CA ALA A 44 -9.02 -0.19 -41.19
C ALA A 44 -9.73 -1.00 -42.29
N VAL A 45 -9.59 -2.33 -42.28
CA VAL A 45 -10.33 -3.24 -43.17
C VAL A 45 -11.21 -4.10 -42.27
N PHE A 46 -12.51 -4.17 -42.57
CA PHE A 46 -13.45 -5.07 -41.91
C PHE A 46 -13.64 -6.28 -42.83
N GLY A 47 -13.46 -7.49 -42.30
CA GLY A 47 -13.61 -8.72 -43.06
C GLY A 47 -15.09 -9.10 -43.24
N GLU A 48 -15.55 -9.14 -44.49
CA GLU A 48 -16.43 -10.21 -44.95
C GLU A 48 -15.65 -10.95 -46.04
N GLN A 49 -15.45 -12.25 -45.85
CA GLN A 49 -14.83 -13.15 -46.81
C GLN A 49 -15.58 -13.08 -48.14
N SER A 50 -15.05 -12.34 -49.11
CA SER A 50 -15.44 -12.44 -50.51
C SER A 50 -14.22 -12.22 -51.41
N ASP A 51 -14.05 -13.14 -52.36
CA ASP A 51 -12.94 -13.36 -53.27
C ASP A 51 -12.32 -12.11 -53.91
N ILE A 52 -11.33 -11.49 -53.27
CA ILE A 52 -10.39 -10.58 -53.94
C ILE A 52 -8.95 -10.92 -53.54
N GLU A 53 -8.49 -12.09 -53.97
CA GLU A 53 -7.08 -12.28 -54.28
C GLU A 53 -6.79 -11.60 -55.62
N LYS A 54 -6.13 -10.42 -55.59
CA LYS A 54 -4.96 -10.10 -56.43
C LYS A 54 -4.54 -8.64 -56.25
N LYS A 55 -3.26 -8.49 -55.89
CA LYS A 55 -2.43 -7.26 -55.88
C LYS A 55 -2.85 -6.17 -54.89
N ASN A 56 -2.59 -6.40 -53.60
CA ASN A 56 -2.21 -5.32 -52.68
C ASN A 56 -1.26 -5.87 -51.61
N ALA A 57 -0.08 -5.25 -51.47
CA ALA A 57 0.96 -5.63 -50.52
C ALA A 57 0.69 -5.10 -49.10
N TRP A 58 -0.53 -5.23 -48.60
CA TRP A 58 -0.95 -4.62 -47.32
C TRP A 58 -1.71 -5.65 -46.47
N SER A 59 -1.19 -5.91 -45.26
CA SER A 59 -1.78 -6.82 -44.26
C SER A 59 -2.76 -6.08 -43.35
N THR A 60 -3.86 -6.74 -42.98
CA THR A 60 -4.90 -6.23 -42.07
C THR A 60 -4.38 -6.13 -40.63
N LEU A 61 -4.43 -4.95 -40.00
CA LEU A 61 -3.91 -4.72 -38.65
C LEU A 61 -4.90 -5.09 -37.53
N PHE A 62 -6.20 -4.96 -37.74
CA PHE A 62 -7.23 -5.28 -36.74
C PHE A 62 -8.39 -6.03 -37.39
N ASP A 63 -8.80 -7.14 -36.78
CA ASP A 63 -10.03 -7.84 -37.13
C ASP A 63 -11.06 -7.45 -36.07
N VAL A 64 -12.06 -6.67 -36.48
CA VAL A 64 -13.08 -6.15 -35.56
C VAL A 64 -14.34 -6.99 -35.74
N GLU A 65 -14.47 -8.05 -34.94
CA GLU A 65 -15.79 -8.62 -34.70
C GLU A 65 -16.59 -7.62 -33.84
N ASP A 66 -17.71 -7.16 -34.42
CA ASP A 66 -18.53 -6.03 -33.98
C ASP A 66 -19.06 -6.16 -32.54
N PRO A 67 -18.92 -5.11 -31.70
CA PRO A 67 -20.13 -4.45 -31.23
C PRO A 67 -19.92 -2.94 -30.99
N ARG A 68 -20.16 -2.07 -31.99
CA ARG A 68 -20.12 -0.61 -31.77
C ARG A 68 -21.26 0.14 -32.48
N SER A 69 -22.28 0.50 -31.70
CA SER A 69 -23.29 1.51 -32.07
C SER A 69 -22.91 2.96 -31.74
N LYS A 70 -21.66 3.25 -31.33
CA LYS A 70 -21.28 4.60 -30.84
C LYS A 70 -20.18 5.32 -31.62
N PHE A 71 -19.72 4.80 -32.76
CA PHE A 71 -18.86 5.56 -33.68
C PHE A 71 -19.35 5.43 -35.12
N PRO A 72 -19.40 6.53 -35.91
CA PRO A 72 -19.77 6.44 -37.31
C PRO A 72 -18.74 5.58 -38.04
N GLN A 73 -19.19 4.43 -38.56
CA GLN A 73 -18.41 3.58 -39.43
C GLN A 73 -18.00 4.39 -40.67
N SER A 74 -16.71 4.69 -40.79
CA SER A 74 -16.16 5.35 -41.96
C SER A 74 -15.57 4.30 -42.88
N LYS A 75 -16.35 3.85 -43.87
CA LYS A 75 -15.82 3.01 -44.96
C LYS A 75 -14.67 3.74 -45.65
N GLY A 76 -13.47 3.16 -45.60
CA GLY A 76 -12.34 3.53 -46.45
C GLY A 76 -11.80 4.96 -46.28
N LYS A 77 -11.71 5.51 -45.06
CA LYS A 77 -11.01 6.79 -44.82
C LYS A 77 -9.82 6.63 -43.89
N PHE A 78 -8.75 7.37 -44.24
CA PHE A 78 -7.52 7.47 -43.47
C PHE A 78 -7.81 7.98 -42.05
N LEU A 79 -7.42 7.21 -41.03
CA LEU A 79 -7.45 7.64 -39.64
C LEU A 79 -6.18 8.45 -39.33
N ASP A 80 -6.35 9.59 -38.66
CA ASP A 80 -5.23 10.30 -38.04
C ASP A 80 -4.60 9.42 -36.94
N ALA A 81 -3.32 9.60 -36.64
CA ALA A 81 -2.58 8.78 -35.67
C ALA A 81 -3.28 8.75 -34.28
N ASN A 82 -3.89 9.86 -33.88
CA ASN A 82 -4.65 9.96 -32.63
C ASN A 82 -5.94 9.11 -32.66
N GLN A 83 -6.60 9.01 -33.82
CA GLN A 83 -7.79 8.17 -33.97
C GLN A 83 -7.43 6.69 -34.00
N ALA A 84 -6.31 6.32 -34.62
CA ALA A 84 -5.81 4.94 -34.60
C ALA A 84 -5.43 4.49 -33.17
N LEU A 85 -4.79 5.36 -32.38
CA LEU A 85 -4.49 5.11 -30.97
C LEU A 85 -5.75 4.93 -30.13
N GLU A 86 -6.79 5.74 -30.37
CA GLU A 86 -8.07 5.57 -29.68
C GLU A 86 -8.76 4.25 -30.07
N VAL A 87 -8.70 3.83 -31.34
CA VAL A 87 -9.23 2.51 -31.76
C VAL A 87 -8.49 1.37 -31.06
N ALA A 88 -7.16 1.40 -31.00
CA ALA A 88 -6.35 0.40 -30.29
C ALA A 88 -6.66 0.39 -28.78
N ARG A 89 -6.84 1.58 -28.19
CA ARG A 89 -7.23 1.72 -26.78
C ARG A 89 -8.57 1.05 -26.49
N PHE A 90 -9.59 1.26 -27.33
CA PHE A 90 -10.89 0.62 -27.17
C PHE A 90 -10.82 -0.90 -27.34
N ASP A 91 -9.96 -1.40 -28.23
CA ASP A 91 -9.76 -2.83 -28.46
C ASP A 91 -9.12 -3.52 -27.24
N ILE A 92 -8.10 -2.90 -26.65
CA ILE A 92 -7.47 -3.37 -25.41
C ILE A 92 -8.47 -3.35 -24.25
N GLN A 93 -9.28 -2.29 -24.13
CA GLN A 93 -10.32 -2.21 -23.11
C GLN A 93 -11.39 -3.29 -23.27
N TYR A 94 -11.75 -3.64 -24.51
CA TYR A 94 -12.66 -4.74 -24.78
C TYR A 94 -12.04 -6.10 -24.41
N CYS A 95 -10.77 -6.33 -24.76
CA CYS A 95 -10.07 -7.56 -24.39
C CYS A 95 -9.99 -7.73 -22.87
N ASP A 96 -9.66 -6.67 -22.11
CA ASP A 96 -9.68 -6.68 -20.64
C ASP A 96 -11.08 -6.97 -20.09
N TRP A 97 -12.11 -6.30 -20.60
CA TRP A 97 -13.49 -6.55 -20.17
C TRP A 97 -13.92 -8.00 -20.44
N ARG A 98 -13.65 -8.54 -21.63
CA ARG A 98 -14.04 -9.90 -22.02
C ARG A 98 -13.31 -10.95 -21.20
N ALA A 99 -12.00 -10.80 -21.01
CA ALA A 99 -11.21 -11.70 -20.17
C ALA A 99 -11.74 -11.76 -18.73
N ARG A 100 -12.14 -10.62 -18.15
CA ARG A 100 -12.77 -10.58 -16.82
C ARG A 100 -14.10 -11.32 -16.77
N GLN A 101 -14.93 -11.20 -17.82
CA GLN A 101 -16.21 -11.93 -17.88
C GLN A 101 -15.98 -13.44 -17.99
N ASP A 102 -14.99 -13.88 -18.76
CA ASP A 102 -14.70 -15.31 -18.94
C ASP A 102 -14.15 -15.94 -17.66
N VAL A 103 -13.27 -15.24 -16.95
CA VAL A 103 -12.78 -15.69 -15.63
C VAL A 103 -13.91 -15.72 -14.59
N LEU A 104 -14.78 -14.72 -14.58
CA LEU A 104 -15.94 -14.70 -13.68
C LEU A 104 -16.88 -15.88 -13.95
N ALA A 105 -17.07 -16.28 -15.21
CA ALA A 105 -17.87 -17.44 -15.56
C ALA A 105 -17.29 -18.74 -14.97
N ILE A 106 -15.96 -18.93 -15.03
CA ILE A 106 -15.30 -20.08 -14.39
C ILE A 106 -15.51 -20.05 -12.88
N MET A 107 -15.35 -18.89 -12.24
CA MET A 107 -15.53 -18.76 -10.78
C MET A 107 -16.96 -19.15 -10.35
N LEU A 108 -17.98 -18.66 -11.06
CA LEU A 108 -19.37 -18.98 -10.77
C LEU A 108 -19.70 -20.46 -11.01
N LEU A 109 -19.14 -21.07 -12.06
CA LEU A 109 -19.30 -22.50 -12.31
C LEU A 109 -18.60 -23.34 -11.25
N HIS A 110 -17.43 -22.91 -10.77
CA HIS A 110 -16.73 -23.57 -9.67
C HIS A 110 -17.54 -23.54 -8.37
N GLU A 111 -18.16 -22.40 -8.05
CA GLU A 111 -19.06 -22.27 -6.89
C GLU A 111 -20.24 -23.26 -6.97
N LYS A 112 -20.87 -23.39 -8.15
CA LYS A 112 -21.92 -24.40 -8.38
C LYS A 112 -21.43 -25.83 -8.18
N VAL A 113 -20.20 -26.16 -8.60
CA VAL A 113 -19.60 -27.48 -8.36
C VAL A 113 -19.44 -27.74 -6.86
N VAL A 114 -18.99 -26.74 -6.10
CA VAL A 114 -18.87 -26.82 -4.64
C VAL A 114 -20.24 -27.05 -3.99
N ASP A 115 -21.27 -26.35 -4.44
CA ASP A 115 -22.64 -26.52 -3.93
C ASP A 115 -23.20 -27.92 -4.21
N VAL A 116 -22.97 -28.46 -5.42
CA VAL A 116 -23.39 -29.82 -5.79
C VAL A 116 -22.65 -30.88 -4.97
N LEU A 117 -21.36 -30.65 -4.66
CA LEU A 117 -20.54 -31.56 -3.87
C LEU A 117 -20.71 -31.41 -2.35
N ASN A 118 -21.46 -30.41 -1.89
CA ASN A 118 -21.67 -30.12 -0.48
C ASN A 118 -22.24 -31.36 0.26
N PRO A 119 -21.61 -31.79 1.38
CA PRO A 119 -22.07 -32.94 2.16
C PRO A 119 -23.55 -32.88 2.58
N LEU A 120 -24.08 -31.68 2.85
CA LEU A 120 -25.48 -31.48 3.22
C LEU A 120 -26.45 -31.72 2.04
N ALA A 121 -26.00 -31.51 0.80
CA ALA A 121 -26.81 -31.78 -0.39
C ALA A 121 -26.98 -33.29 -0.65
N ARG A 122 -26.09 -34.14 -0.09
CA ARG A 122 -26.16 -35.60 -0.21
C ARG A 122 -27.30 -36.24 0.60
N GLU A 123 -27.86 -35.53 1.57
CA GLU A 123 -29.00 -36.00 2.37
C GLU A 123 -30.33 -35.90 1.62
N TYR A 124 -30.41 -35.04 0.58
CA TYR A 124 -31.65 -34.73 -0.14
C TYR A 124 -31.60 -35.05 -1.65
N LYS A 125 -30.42 -35.34 -2.23
CA LYS A 125 -30.25 -35.69 -3.65
C LYS A 125 -29.76 -37.12 -3.83
N SER A 126 -30.31 -37.81 -4.84
CA SER A 126 -29.83 -39.16 -5.21
C SER A 126 -28.44 -39.09 -5.86
N ILE A 127 -27.64 -40.14 -5.70
CA ILE A 127 -26.31 -40.27 -6.34
C ILE A 127 -26.42 -40.12 -7.88
N GLY A 128 -27.49 -40.62 -8.49
CA GLY A 128 -27.72 -40.48 -9.94
C GLY A 128 -27.96 -39.03 -10.36
N THR A 129 -28.68 -38.25 -9.55
CA THR A 129 -28.92 -36.82 -9.77
C THR A 129 -27.63 -36.01 -9.67
N VAL A 130 -26.83 -36.26 -8.62
CA VAL A 130 -25.53 -35.59 -8.42
C VAL A 130 -24.57 -35.89 -9.57
N LYS A 131 -24.51 -37.15 -10.03
CA LYS A 131 -23.66 -37.55 -11.16
C LYS A 131 -24.05 -36.83 -12.46
N LYS A 132 -25.35 -36.63 -12.69
CA LYS A 132 -25.86 -35.91 -13.87
C LYS A 132 -25.51 -34.42 -13.80
N GLU A 133 -25.77 -33.76 -12.67
CA GLU A 133 -25.44 -32.34 -12.46
C GLU A 133 -23.93 -32.08 -12.59
N LEU A 134 -23.09 -32.98 -12.07
CA LEU A 134 -21.63 -32.87 -12.23
C LEU A 134 -21.17 -33.05 -13.68
N ALA A 135 -21.81 -33.93 -14.45
CA ALA A 135 -21.48 -34.12 -15.87
C ALA A 135 -21.84 -32.87 -16.70
N GLU A 136 -23.00 -32.26 -16.44
CA GLU A 136 -23.43 -31.00 -17.07
C GLU A 136 -22.48 -29.85 -16.69
N LEU A 137 -22.15 -29.70 -15.40
CA LEU A 137 -21.19 -28.68 -14.96
C LEU A 137 -19.77 -28.89 -15.51
N GLN A 138 -19.35 -30.15 -15.71
CA GLN A 138 -18.06 -30.45 -16.33
C GLN A 138 -18.01 -30.00 -17.79
N GLU A 139 -19.10 -30.15 -18.54
CA GLU A 139 -19.22 -29.64 -19.91
C GLU A 139 -19.22 -28.11 -19.95
N GLU A 140 -20.04 -27.46 -19.10
CA GLU A 140 -20.08 -25.99 -18.99
C GLU A 140 -18.72 -25.40 -18.59
N LEU A 141 -18.02 -26.05 -17.65
CA LEU A 141 -16.68 -25.64 -17.22
C LEU A 141 -15.63 -25.85 -18.32
N GLY A 142 -15.76 -26.91 -19.11
CA GLY A 142 -14.93 -27.16 -20.29
C GLY A 142 -15.09 -26.04 -21.33
N GLU A 143 -16.32 -25.61 -21.58
CA GLU A 143 -16.61 -24.51 -22.50
C GLU A 143 -16.09 -23.17 -21.96
N ALA A 144 -16.30 -22.87 -20.67
CA ALA A 144 -15.79 -21.65 -20.05
C ALA A 144 -14.25 -21.56 -20.11
N HIS A 145 -13.54 -22.67 -19.88
CA HIS A 145 -12.08 -22.71 -20.07
C HIS A 145 -11.67 -22.46 -21.54
N ARG A 146 -12.43 -22.99 -22.51
CA ARG A 146 -12.19 -22.73 -23.93
C ARG A 146 -12.30 -21.23 -24.24
N GLN A 147 -13.30 -20.55 -23.69
CA GLN A 147 -13.48 -19.10 -23.85
C GLN A 147 -12.32 -18.30 -23.24
N VAL A 148 -11.80 -18.71 -22.08
CA VAL A 148 -10.61 -18.08 -21.49
C VAL A 148 -9.39 -18.22 -22.40
N HIS A 149 -9.15 -19.40 -22.98
CA HIS A 149 -8.05 -19.58 -23.94
C HIS A 149 -8.21 -18.75 -25.21
N ILE A 150 -9.45 -18.57 -25.70
CA ILE A 150 -9.73 -17.67 -26.82
C ILE A 150 -9.41 -16.22 -26.43
N SER A 151 -9.82 -15.78 -25.24
CA SER A 151 -9.51 -14.44 -24.73
C SER A 151 -8.01 -14.22 -24.49
N GLU A 152 -7.29 -15.23 -24.02
CA GLU A 152 -5.82 -15.22 -23.89
C GLU A 152 -5.15 -15.05 -25.27
N ALA A 153 -5.55 -15.83 -26.28
CA ALA A 153 -5.04 -15.71 -27.64
C ALA A 153 -5.32 -14.32 -28.25
N ARG A 154 -6.50 -13.74 -27.97
CA ARG A 154 -6.87 -12.38 -28.40
C ARG A 154 -5.96 -11.32 -27.77
N VAL A 155 -5.71 -11.41 -26.47
CA VAL A 155 -4.81 -10.50 -25.77
C VAL A 155 -3.38 -10.62 -26.31
N SER A 156 -2.87 -11.84 -26.51
CA SER A 156 -1.54 -12.06 -27.09
C SER A 156 -1.43 -11.41 -28.46
N THR A 157 -2.43 -11.63 -29.33
CA THR A 157 -2.46 -11.05 -30.68
C THR A 157 -2.50 -9.51 -30.64
N ALA A 158 -3.24 -8.92 -29.69
CA ALA A 158 -3.28 -7.47 -29.52
C ALA A 158 -1.93 -6.91 -29.04
N LEU A 159 -1.25 -7.61 -28.13
CA LEU A 159 0.09 -7.24 -27.66
C LEU A 159 1.14 -7.30 -28.77
N ASP A 160 1.13 -8.35 -29.59
CA ASP A 160 2.04 -8.49 -30.73
C ASP A 160 1.86 -7.35 -31.74
N LYS A 161 0.60 -6.96 -31.99
CA LYS A 161 0.27 -5.81 -32.86
C LYS A 161 0.76 -4.49 -32.29
N LEU A 162 0.68 -4.28 -30.97
CA LEU A 162 1.21 -3.08 -30.32
C LEU A 162 2.74 -3.02 -30.40
N ALA A 163 3.42 -4.14 -30.20
CA ALA A 163 4.87 -4.24 -30.34
C ALA A 163 5.32 -3.90 -31.77
N TYR A 164 4.63 -4.45 -32.77
CA TYR A 164 4.87 -4.10 -34.18
C TYR A 164 4.64 -2.62 -34.47
N MET A 165 3.59 -2.00 -33.90
CA MET A 165 3.36 -0.57 -34.04
C MET A 165 4.44 0.29 -33.39
N GLU A 166 4.96 -0.12 -32.24
CA GLU A 166 6.06 0.57 -31.55
C GLU A 166 7.34 0.54 -32.38
N GLU A 167 7.68 -0.61 -32.97
CA GLU A 167 8.81 -0.77 -33.88
C GLU A 167 8.67 0.13 -35.12
N LEU A 168 7.49 0.12 -35.77
CA LEU A 168 7.22 0.92 -36.96
C LEU A 168 7.27 2.45 -36.70
N VAL A 169 6.86 2.88 -35.50
CA VAL A 169 6.93 4.30 -35.08
C VAL A 169 8.37 4.69 -34.76
N ASN A 170 9.13 3.83 -34.07
CA ASN A 170 10.53 4.08 -33.76
C ASN A 170 11.38 4.16 -35.04
N ASP A 171 11.17 3.26 -36.00
CA ASP A 171 11.90 3.27 -37.27
C ASP A 171 11.64 4.53 -38.09
N LYS A 172 10.41 5.03 -38.14
CA LYS A 172 10.14 6.27 -38.89
C LYS A 172 10.57 7.54 -38.15
N LEU A 173 10.58 7.54 -36.80
CA LEU A 173 11.19 8.62 -36.01
C LEU A 173 12.70 8.69 -36.23
N LEU A 174 13.36 7.55 -36.46
CA LEU A 174 14.78 7.48 -36.81
C LEU A 174 15.03 7.98 -38.25
N GLN A 175 14.14 7.66 -39.19
CA GLN A 175 14.23 8.15 -40.58
C GLN A 175 14.00 9.66 -40.68
N ASP A 176 12.98 10.22 -40.02
CA ASP A 176 12.70 11.67 -40.03
C ASP A 176 13.85 12.51 -39.43
N ARG A 177 14.63 11.90 -38.51
CA ARG A 177 15.83 12.50 -37.92
C ARG A 177 17.04 12.46 -38.84
N ALA A 178 17.09 11.50 -39.77
CA ALA A 178 18.12 11.43 -40.81
C ALA A 178 17.85 12.46 -41.93
N THR A 179 16.58 12.64 -42.35
CA THR A 179 16.18 13.61 -43.39
C THR A 179 16.29 15.07 -42.95
N THR A 180 16.20 15.36 -41.65
CA THR A 180 16.46 16.73 -41.12
C THR A 180 17.95 17.06 -40.97
N SER A 181 18.85 16.09 -41.22
CA SER A 181 20.31 16.27 -41.08
C SER A 181 21.08 16.33 -42.40
N SER A 182 20.39 16.29 -43.55
CA SER A 182 20.99 16.19 -44.89
C SER A 182 20.74 17.39 -45.82
N GLU A 183 20.40 18.57 -45.27
CA GLU A 183 20.45 19.85 -45.99
C GLU A 183 21.39 20.81 -45.25
N GLU A 184 22.70 20.63 -45.45
CA GLU A 184 23.76 21.64 -45.55
C GLU A 184 25.12 20.97 -45.31
N ALA A 185 25.81 20.63 -46.40
CA ALA A 185 27.25 20.38 -46.36
C ALA A 185 27.87 20.68 -47.73
N SER A 186 28.77 21.69 -47.79
CA SER A 186 29.98 21.70 -48.64
C SER A 186 30.98 22.76 -48.10
N PRO A 187 32.30 22.70 -48.40
CA PRO A 187 33.31 22.41 -47.35
C PRO A 187 34.50 23.38 -47.30
N SER A 188 35.33 23.32 -46.25
CA SER A 188 36.81 23.23 -46.33
C SER A 188 37.49 23.17 -44.94
N PRO A 189 38.73 22.66 -44.82
CA PRO A 189 39.23 22.02 -43.60
C PRO A 189 40.20 22.90 -42.81
N SER A 190 40.17 22.78 -41.49
CA SER A 190 41.35 23.01 -40.65
C SER A 190 41.26 22.25 -39.33
N THR A 191 42.35 21.57 -39.06
CA THR A 191 42.72 20.69 -37.96
C THR A 191 42.52 21.30 -36.57
N SER A 192 41.83 20.60 -35.66
CA SER A 192 42.29 20.39 -34.27
C SER A 192 41.28 19.56 -33.47
N THR A 193 41.78 18.42 -33.01
CA THR A 193 41.35 17.50 -31.96
C THR A 193 40.39 18.06 -30.90
N GLN A 194 39.20 17.45 -30.74
CA GLN A 194 38.60 17.15 -29.44
C GLN A 194 37.33 16.28 -29.58
N SER A 195 37.32 15.18 -28.84
CA SER A 195 36.25 14.19 -28.71
C SER A 195 35.03 14.75 -27.98
N LEU A 196 33.83 14.60 -28.56
CA LEU A 196 32.56 14.88 -27.88
C LEU A 196 31.56 13.73 -28.12
N ASP A 197 31.80 12.62 -27.43
CA ASP A 197 30.72 11.74 -26.98
C ASP A 197 30.13 12.33 -25.69
N SER A 198 28.99 13.00 -25.79
CA SER A 198 28.17 13.29 -24.61
C SER A 198 26.69 13.38 -24.99
N VAL A 199 26.11 12.24 -25.36
CA VAL A 199 24.68 12.03 -25.13
C VAL A 199 24.47 12.17 -23.63
N LYS A 200 23.74 13.21 -23.21
CA LYS A 200 23.31 13.39 -21.81
C LYS A 200 22.47 12.18 -21.40
N ARG A 201 23.13 11.14 -20.88
CA ARG A 201 22.51 10.09 -20.09
C ARG A 201 21.72 10.78 -19.00
N LYS A 202 20.39 10.59 -18.97
CA LYS A 202 19.61 10.86 -17.76
C LYS A 202 20.37 10.20 -16.60
N PRO A 203 20.59 10.91 -15.48
CA PRO A 203 21.28 10.30 -14.35
C PRO A 203 20.55 9.00 -13.99
N PRO A 204 21.27 7.91 -13.68
CA PRO A 204 20.63 6.67 -13.23
C PRO A 204 19.72 7.02 -12.06
N ARG A 205 18.48 6.52 -12.07
CA ARG A 205 17.60 6.61 -10.90
C ARG A 205 18.41 6.12 -9.71
N LYS A 206 18.62 6.96 -8.68
CA LYS A 206 19.25 6.52 -7.43
C LYS A 206 18.41 5.36 -6.91
N SER A 207 18.90 4.13 -7.06
CA SER A 207 18.19 2.93 -6.60
C SER A 207 18.20 2.95 -5.08
N LEU A 208 17.02 2.88 -4.46
CA LEU A 208 16.93 2.55 -3.04
C LEU A 208 17.50 1.15 -2.84
N ASN A 209 18.48 1.02 -1.95
CA ASN A 209 19.08 -0.27 -1.63
C ASN A 209 18.69 -0.65 -0.21
N VAL A 210 17.71 -1.54 -0.10
CA VAL A 210 17.29 -2.16 1.16
C VAL A 210 17.54 -3.65 1.01
N SER A 211 18.80 -4.05 1.18
CA SER A 211 19.28 -5.43 1.09
C SER A 211 20.28 -5.71 2.22
N GLY A 212 20.49 -7.00 2.48
CA GLY A 212 21.42 -7.49 3.49
C GLY A 212 20.81 -7.57 4.88
N PRO A 213 21.57 -8.10 5.86
CA PRO A 213 21.10 -8.21 7.23
C PRO A 213 20.87 -6.83 7.84
N VAL A 214 19.87 -6.75 8.72
CA VAL A 214 19.54 -5.54 9.48
C VAL A 214 20.78 -5.04 10.21
N GLN A 215 21.25 -3.84 9.85
CA GLN A 215 22.40 -3.20 10.46
C GLN A 215 22.03 -2.61 11.83
N SER A 216 23.04 -2.27 12.64
CA SER A 216 22.82 -1.49 13.85
C SER A 216 22.21 -0.13 13.52
N TYR A 217 21.27 0.33 14.35
CA TYR A 217 20.63 1.62 14.14
C TYR A 217 21.61 2.79 14.21
N HIS A 218 21.53 3.69 13.24
CA HIS A 218 22.37 4.89 13.22
C HIS A 218 22.05 5.81 14.43
N PRO A 219 23.04 6.36 15.16
CA PRO A 219 22.80 7.17 16.35
C PRO A 219 21.86 8.35 16.14
N ARG A 220 21.88 8.98 14.95
CA ARG A 220 20.99 10.10 14.61
C ARG A 220 19.50 9.72 14.61
N LEU A 221 19.15 8.45 14.37
CA LEU A 221 17.78 7.98 14.47
C LEU A 221 17.28 7.99 15.91
N LYS A 222 18.17 7.90 16.91
CA LYS A 222 17.80 8.00 18.33
C LYS A 222 17.40 9.42 18.74
N ASN A 223 17.81 10.46 17.99
CA ASN A 223 17.58 11.87 18.32
C ASN A 223 16.17 12.36 17.93
N PHE A 224 15.15 11.59 18.31
CA PHE A 224 13.74 11.90 18.13
C PHE A 224 12.95 11.47 19.38
N TRP A 225 11.74 12.03 19.51
CA TRP A 225 10.77 11.56 20.49
C TRP A 225 10.04 10.31 19.97
N TYR A 226 10.01 9.26 20.80
CA TYR A 226 9.36 7.99 20.49
C TYR A 226 8.24 7.71 21.48
N PRO A 227 7.00 7.49 21.02
CA PRO A 227 5.96 6.92 21.86
C PRO A 227 6.20 5.42 22.01
N VAL A 228 6.17 4.92 23.24
CA VAL A 228 6.63 3.55 23.56
C VAL A 228 5.61 2.69 24.30
N ALA A 229 4.64 3.32 24.95
CA ALA A 229 3.51 2.68 25.59
C ALA A 229 2.32 3.65 25.68
N PHE A 230 1.12 3.12 25.91
CA PHE A 230 -0.03 3.96 26.23
C PHE A 230 -0.01 4.35 27.71
N THR A 231 -0.54 5.54 28.03
CA THR A 231 -0.71 5.99 29.42
C THR A 231 -1.44 4.94 30.27
N THR A 232 -2.45 4.31 29.67
CA THR A 232 -3.35 3.34 30.29
C THR A 232 -2.65 2.03 30.68
N ASP A 233 -1.53 1.72 30.04
CA ASP A 233 -0.71 0.53 30.34
C ASP A 233 0.14 0.72 31.61
N LEU A 234 0.39 1.97 32.03
CA LEU A 234 1.25 2.29 33.16
C LEU A 234 0.45 2.88 34.34
N LYS A 235 0.08 2.00 35.26
CA LYS A 235 -0.50 2.33 36.57
C LYS A 235 0.59 2.60 37.61
N ASP A 236 0.21 3.19 38.74
CA ASP A 236 1.15 3.66 39.77
C ASP A 236 2.06 2.56 40.36
N ASP A 237 1.57 1.32 40.44
CA ASP A 237 2.25 0.16 41.01
C ASP A 237 2.76 -0.84 39.96
N THR A 238 2.66 -0.48 38.68
CA THR A 238 3.03 -1.36 37.57
C THR A 238 4.32 -0.90 36.89
N MET A 239 4.94 -1.83 36.17
CA MET A 239 6.10 -1.57 35.33
C MET A 239 5.82 -2.06 33.92
N VAL A 240 6.31 -1.30 32.93
CA VAL A 240 6.21 -1.70 31.52
C VAL A 240 7.64 -1.86 30.98
N PRO A 241 8.14 -3.11 30.83
CA PRO A 241 9.40 -3.35 30.14
C PRO A 241 9.26 -3.14 28.63
N LEU A 242 10.32 -2.65 28.01
CA LEU A 242 10.42 -2.47 26.57
C LEU A 242 11.89 -2.49 26.11
N ASP A 243 12.10 -2.97 24.90
CA ASP A 243 13.38 -2.77 24.19
C ASP A 243 13.24 -1.57 23.25
N CYS A 244 14.24 -0.71 23.23
CA CYS A 244 14.33 0.41 22.29
C CYS A 244 15.78 0.59 21.87
N PHE A 245 16.03 0.51 20.56
CA PHE A 245 17.38 0.54 19.97
C PHE A 245 18.37 -0.46 20.58
N GLU A 246 17.93 -1.71 20.77
CA GLU A 246 18.69 -2.83 21.33
C GLU A 246 19.06 -2.67 22.82
N GLU A 247 18.53 -1.66 23.49
CA GLU A 247 18.74 -1.43 24.92
C GLU A 247 17.44 -1.76 25.70
N PRO A 248 17.52 -2.50 26.82
CA PRO A 248 16.36 -2.84 27.63
C PRO A 248 16.04 -1.71 28.61
N TRP A 249 14.77 -1.29 28.61
CA TRP A 249 14.25 -0.19 29.42
C TRP A 249 13.02 -0.65 30.21
N VAL A 250 12.73 0.07 31.29
CA VAL A 250 11.52 -0.13 32.09
C VAL A 250 10.91 1.20 32.47
N LEU A 251 9.60 1.31 32.22
CA LEU A 251 8.77 2.45 32.61
C LEU A 251 8.10 2.18 33.96
N PHE A 252 8.05 3.19 34.82
CA PHE A 252 7.30 3.18 36.08
C PHE A 252 6.95 4.62 36.48
N ARG A 253 5.96 4.78 37.38
CA ARG A 253 5.59 6.11 37.90
C ARG A 253 6.36 6.43 39.18
N GLY A 254 6.85 7.65 39.25
CA GLY A 254 7.42 8.23 40.47
C GLY A 254 6.35 8.55 41.49
N LYS A 255 6.77 8.95 42.70
CA LYS A 255 5.86 9.34 43.79
C LYS A 255 4.98 10.54 43.44
N ASP A 256 5.44 11.37 42.51
CA ASP A 256 4.72 12.51 41.95
C ASP A 256 3.74 12.13 40.82
N GLY A 257 3.57 10.84 40.54
CA GLY A 257 2.74 10.31 39.47
C GLY A 257 3.34 10.45 38.07
N LYS A 258 4.50 11.10 37.93
CA LYS A 258 5.14 11.29 36.61
C LYS A 258 5.87 10.03 36.17
N PRO A 259 5.81 9.68 34.88
CA PRO A 259 6.52 8.51 34.37
C PRO A 259 8.03 8.76 34.32
N GLY A 260 8.80 7.73 34.67
CA GLY A 260 10.24 7.63 34.44
C GLY A 260 10.56 6.44 33.54
N CYS A 261 11.68 6.55 32.81
CA CYS A 261 12.22 5.47 32.00
C CYS A 261 13.68 5.24 32.41
N VAL A 262 13.98 4.08 32.98
CA VAL A 262 15.34 3.71 33.41
C VAL A 262 15.80 2.45 32.72
N GLN A 263 17.11 2.27 32.63
CA GLN A 263 17.68 1.05 32.08
C GLN A 263 17.23 -0.14 32.91
N ASN A 264 16.70 -1.18 32.25
CA ASN A 264 16.19 -2.37 32.91
C ASN A 264 17.33 -3.32 33.32
N THR A 265 18.28 -2.81 34.09
CA THR A 265 19.50 -3.51 34.49
C THR A 265 20.02 -2.91 35.79
N CYS A 266 19.89 -3.67 36.88
CA CYS A 266 20.38 -3.26 38.19
C CYS A 266 21.90 -3.05 38.18
N ALA A 267 22.38 -1.92 38.70
CA ALA A 267 23.81 -1.59 38.75
C ALA A 267 24.63 -2.54 39.63
N HIS A 268 24.01 -3.28 40.56
CA HIS A 268 24.73 -4.21 41.44
C HIS A 268 25.19 -5.47 40.69
N ARG A 269 24.26 -6.21 40.07
CA ARG A 269 24.54 -7.51 39.42
C ARG A 269 23.70 -7.74 38.15
N ALA A 270 23.37 -6.67 37.44
CA ALA A 270 22.64 -6.71 36.17
C ALA A 270 21.30 -7.46 36.20
N CYS A 271 20.67 -7.58 37.37
CA CYS A 271 19.34 -8.17 37.51
C CYS A 271 18.31 -7.31 36.77
N PRO A 272 17.39 -7.90 35.97
CA PRO A 272 16.27 -7.19 35.39
C PRO A 272 15.41 -6.57 36.49
N LEU A 273 15.15 -5.28 36.38
CA LEU A 273 14.43 -4.51 37.39
C LEU A 273 12.91 -4.70 37.26
N ASP A 274 12.42 -4.96 36.06
CA ASP A 274 11.01 -5.24 35.75
C ASP A 274 10.45 -6.51 36.43
N LEU A 275 11.33 -7.42 36.85
CA LEU A 275 10.96 -8.58 37.69
C LEU A 275 10.72 -8.21 39.16
N GLY A 276 10.94 -6.95 39.54
CA GLY A 276 10.76 -6.42 40.88
C GLY A 276 9.39 -5.84 41.14
N SER A 277 9.35 -4.73 41.86
CA SER A 277 8.13 -3.99 42.16
C SER A 277 8.38 -2.49 42.22
N VAL A 278 7.32 -1.69 42.15
CA VAL A 278 7.38 -0.25 42.42
C VAL A 278 7.00 -0.02 43.87
N ASN A 279 7.86 0.63 44.65
CA ASN A 279 7.62 0.97 46.05
C ASN A 279 7.82 2.47 46.27
N GLU A 280 6.78 3.18 46.73
CA GLU A 280 6.78 4.63 46.93
C GLU A 280 7.33 5.43 45.72
N GLY A 281 7.04 4.97 44.50
CA GLY A 281 7.52 5.59 43.28
C GLY A 281 8.99 5.33 42.95
N ARG A 282 9.58 4.27 43.49
CA ARG A 282 10.91 3.76 43.15
C ARG A 282 10.83 2.33 42.66
N ILE A 283 11.59 1.99 41.64
CA ILE A 283 11.70 0.61 41.18
C ILE A 283 12.65 -0.17 42.10
N THR A 284 12.18 -1.30 42.63
CA THR A 284 12.89 -2.13 43.60
C THR A 284 13.43 -3.36 42.90
N CYS A 285 14.75 -3.53 42.88
CA CYS A 285 15.39 -4.72 42.32
C CYS A 285 15.01 -5.97 43.13
N PRO A 286 14.51 -7.05 42.51
CA PRO A 286 14.06 -8.24 43.23
C PRO A 286 15.22 -9.03 43.87
N TYR A 287 16.47 -8.75 43.48
CA TYR A 287 17.61 -9.54 43.96
C TYR A 287 18.07 -9.13 45.36
N HIS A 288 18.42 -7.85 45.56
CA HIS A 288 18.95 -7.34 46.84
C HIS A 288 18.19 -6.10 47.34
N GLY A 289 17.02 -5.80 46.75
CA GLY A 289 16.16 -4.70 47.19
C GLY A 289 16.74 -3.31 46.95
N TRP A 290 17.69 -3.14 46.02
CA TRP A 290 18.15 -1.80 45.65
C TRP A 290 17.01 -1.03 44.97
N GLU A 291 16.72 0.17 45.46
CA GLU A 291 15.61 0.98 44.96
C GLU A 291 16.15 2.16 44.15
N TYR A 292 15.57 2.41 42.97
CA TYR A 292 15.96 3.48 42.07
C TYR A 292 14.79 4.44 41.79
N SER A 293 15.07 5.74 41.78
CA SER A 293 14.14 6.80 41.37
C SER A 293 13.96 6.84 39.85
N THR A 294 12.99 7.63 39.37
CA THR A 294 12.68 7.81 37.93
C THR A 294 13.84 8.41 37.13
N ASP A 295 14.76 9.12 37.77
CA ASP A 295 15.98 9.63 37.15
C ASP A 295 17.15 8.63 37.19
N GLY A 296 16.93 7.43 37.76
CA GLY A 296 17.91 6.34 37.85
C GLY A 296 18.84 6.41 39.07
N THR A 297 18.66 7.38 39.98
CA THR A 297 19.47 7.46 41.20
C THR A 297 19.09 6.33 42.16
N CYS A 298 20.08 5.61 42.70
CA CYS A 298 19.83 4.61 43.72
C CYS A 298 19.63 5.30 45.08
N GLU A 299 18.43 5.19 45.64
CA GLU A 299 18.06 5.89 46.87
C GLU A 299 18.11 4.99 48.11
N LYS A 300 18.07 3.66 47.92
CA LYS A 300 18.07 2.70 49.03
C LYS A 300 18.82 1.41 48.71
N MET A 301 19.61 0.95 49.68
CA MET A 301 20.39 -0.29 49.64
C MET A 301 20.24 -1.04 50.98
N PRO A 302 19.23 -1.92 51.16
CA PRO A 302 18.86 -2.47 52.47
C PRO A 302 19.97 -3.23 53.23
N SER A 303 20.93 -3.81 52.53
CA SER A 303 21.96 -4.67 53.12
C SER A 303 23.38 -4.09 53.09
N THR A 304 23.51 -2.78 52.83
CA THR A 304 24.81 -2.08 52.84
C THR A 304 24.64 -0.60 53.13
N ARG A 305 25.75 0.13 53.25
CA ARG A 305 25.75 1.59 53.29
C ARG A 305 25.38 2.13 51.90
N LEU A 306 24.63 3.22 51.86
CA LEU A 306 24.24 3.84 50.60
C LEU A 306 25.47 4.39 49.86
N HIS A 307 25.71 3.89 48.65
CA HIS A 307 26.71 4.43 47.73
C HIS A 307 26.04 5.32 46.67
N LYS A 308 26.75 6.32 46.18
CA LYS A 308 26.30 7.16 45.06
C LYS A 308 26.35 6.36 43.76
N VAL A 309 25.28 5.63 43.48
CA VAL A 309 25.12 4.82 42.26
C VAL A 309 23.94 5.34 41.47
N LYS A 310 24.09 5.41 40.15
CA LYS A 310 23.05 5.84 39.22
C LYS A 310 23.04 4.92 38.00
N ILE A 311 21.86 4.44 37.62
CA ILE A 311 21.62 3.75 36.34
C ILE A 311 21.24 4.78 35.27
N LYS A 312 21.38 4.41 34.00
CA LYS A 312 20.92 5.28 32.91
C LYS A 312 19.42 5.49 33.01
N SER A 313 19.00 6.71 32.68
CA SER A 313 17.59 7.11 32.53
C SER A 313 17.43 7.92 31.26
N LEU A 314 16.23 7.89 30.68
CA LEU A 314 15.88 8.67 29.51
C LEU A 314 14.90 9.79 29.89
N PRO A 315 14.98 10.96 29.24
CA PRO A 315 13.89 11.93 29.29
C PRO A 315 12.58 11.23 28.93
N CYS A 316 11.60 11.35 29.82
CA CYS A 316 10.33 10.66 29.72
C CYS A 316 9.19 11.59 30.13
N PHE A 317 8.11 11.61 29.36
CA PHE A 317 6.91 12.37 29.72
C PHE A 317 5.64 11.71 29.16
N GLU A 318 4.51 12.18 29.66
CA GLU A 318 3.19 11.75 29.21
C GLU A 318 2.51 12.85 28.38
N LYS A 319 2.04 12.52 27.18
CA LYS A 319 1.26 13.42 26.33
C LYS A 319 0.44 12.63 25.33
N ASP A 320 -0.76 13.12 25.05
CA ASP A 320 -1.68 12.53 24.06
C ASP A 320 -2.03 11.07 24.33
N GLY A 321 -2.14 10.71 25.61
CA GLY A 321 -2.43 9.34 26.07
C GLY A 321 -1.28 8.36 25.82
N MET A 322 -0.06 8.85 25.57
CA MET A 322 1.12 8.05 25.31
C MET A 322 2.28 8.45 26.23
N LEU A 323 3.12 7.48 26.50
CA LEU A 323 4.41 7.65 27.17
C LEU A 323 5.49 7.83 26.11
N TRP A 324 6.22 8.94 26.20
CA TRP A 324 7.25 9.34 25.26
C TRP A 324 8.62 9.26 25.88
N ILE A 325 9.61 8.80 25.12
CA ILE A 325 11.02 8.79 25.52
C ILE A 325 11.91 9.44 24.46
N TRP A 326 13.05 9.95 24.91
CA TRP A 326 14.13 10.41 24.04
C TRP A 326 15.37 9.53 24.24
N PRO A 327 15.65 8.56 23.36
CA PRO A 327 16.81 7.67 23.47
C PRO A 327 18.11 8.30 22.92
N GLY A 328 18.03 9.50 22.34
CA GLY A 328 19.15 10.22 21.74
C GLY A 328 20.11 10.79 22.78
N ALA A 329 21.36 10.98 22.36
CA ALA A 329 22.38 11.63 23.19
C ALA A 329 22.30 13.17 23.13
N ASP A 330 21.74 13.71 22.04
CA ASP A 330 21.57 15.15 21.88
C ASP A 330 20.44 15.68 22.78
N PRO A 331 20.42 16.97 23.13
CA PRO A 331 19.32 17.56 23.88
C PRO A 331 17.97 17.32 23.19
N PRO A 332 16.92 16.93 23.94
CA PRO A 332 15.61 16.68 23.35
C PRO A 332 15.05 17.90 22.63
N SER A 333 14.47 17.66 21.44
CA SER A 333 13.79 18.71 20.70
C SER A 333 12.57 19.23 21.48
N ALA A 334 12.37 20.54 21.46
CA ALA A 334 11.18 21.17 22.04
C ALA A 334 9.90 20.89 21.24
N THR A 335 10.04 20.52 19.95
CA THR A 335 8.90 20.29 19.07
C THR A 335 8.42 18.85 19.18
N LEU A 336 7.16 18.69 19.58
CA LEU A 336 6.47 17.41 19.67
C LEU A 336 5.29 17.38 18.70
N PRO A 337 5.18 16.37 17.82
CA PRO A 337 3.96 16.18 17.05
C PRO A 337 2.82 15.84 18.01
N SER A 338 1.62 16.38 17.76
CA SER A 338 0.44 15.90 18.47
C SER A 338 -0.04 14.60 17.85
N LEU A 339 -0.32 13.62 18.71
CA LEU A 339 -0.87 12.31 18.34
C LEU A 339 -2.31 12.14 18.84
N GLN A 340 -2.97 13.25 19.19
CA GLN A 340 -4.41 13.24 19.42
C GLN A 340 -5.14 12.83 18.14
N PRO A 341 -6.22 12.04 18.27
CA PRO A 341 -7.17 11.89 17.20
C PRO A 341 -7.70 13.26 16.74
N PRO A 342 -8.11 13.40 15.46
CA PRO A 342 -8.76 14.61 15.00
C PRO A 342 -10.01 14.96 15.82
N ALA A 343 -10.40 16.23 15.82
CA ALA A 343 -11.60 16.67 16.53
C ALA A 343 -12.83 15.87 16.05
N GLY A 344 -13.64 15.38 17.00
CA GLY A 344 -14.82 14.55 16.75
C GLY A 344 -14.56 13.04 16.83
N PHE A 345 -13.30 12.59 16.79
CA PHE A 345 -12.96 11.18 16.93
C PHE A 345 -12.85 10.76 18.40
N GLN A 346 -13.29 9.54 18.70
CA GLN A 346 -13.11 8.90 20.00
C GLN A 346 -12.24 7.66 19.87
N ILE A 347 -11.31 7.48 20.82
CA ILE A 347 -10.46 6.30 20.89
C ILE A 347 -11.34 5.09 21.28
N HIS A 348 -11.23 4.02 20.49
CA HIS A 348 -11.97 2.77 20.67
C HIS A 348 -11.08 1.58 21.01
N ALA A 349 -9.82 1.60 20.56
CA ALA A 349 -8.86 0.55 20.88
C ALA A 349 -7.43 1.09 20.90
N GLU A 350 -6.63 0.58 21.83
CA GLU A 350 -5.19 0.81 21.95
C GLU A 350 -4.52 -0.54 22.18
N LEU A 351 -3.53 -0.89 21.37
CA LEU A 351 -2.87 -2.19 21.38
C LEU A 351 -1.36 -2.03 21.26
N VAL A 352 -0.62 -2.83 22.02
CA VAL A 352 0.84 -2.95 21.93
C VAL A 352 1.19 -4.38 21.54
N ILE A 353 1.99 -4.55 20.50
CA ILE A 353 2.35 -5.86 19.95
C ILE A 353 3.85 -5.87 19.61
N GLU A 354 4.59 -6.85 20.13
CA GLU A 354 5.99 -7.10 19.77
C GLU A 354 6.04 -7.99 18.52
N LEU A 355 6.76 -7.56 17.48
CA LEU A 355 6.81 -8.23 16.19
C LEU A 355 8.24 -8.60 15.78
N PRO A 356 8.47 -9.81 15.23
CA PRO A 356 9.79 -10.27 14.80
C PRO A 356 10.19 -9.74 13.42
N VAL A 357 9.98 -8.45 13.18
CA VAL A 357 10.28 -7.78 11.92
C VAL A 357 11.00 -6.45 12.14
N GLU A 358 11.88 -6.09 11.21
CA GLU A 358 12.55 -4.80 11.16
C GLU A 358 11.52 -3.68 10.97
N HIS A 359 11.60 -2.65 11.82
CA HIS A 359 10.60 -1.58 11.88
C HIS A 359 10.36 -0.90 10.53
N GLY A 360 11.42 -0.72 9.71
CA GLY A 360 11.33 -0.08 8.42
C GLY A 360 10.59 -0.90 7.37
N LEU A 361 10.67 -2.23 7.40
CA LEU A 361 9.87 -3.11 6.55
C LEU A 361 8.38 -3.06 6.92
N LEU A 362 8.07 -3.00 8.23
CA LEU A 362 6.69 -2.81 8.67
C LEU A 362 6.15 -1.43 8.26
N LEU A 363 6.97 -0.38 8.35
CA LEU A 363 6.62 0.95 7.84
C LEU A 363 6.36 0.93 6.34
N ASP A 364 7.22 0.29 5.54
CA ASP A 364 6.99 0.18 4.09
C ASP A 364 5.64 -0.48 3.77
N ASN A 365 5.30 -1.56 4.47
CA ASN A 365 4.02 -2.26 4.30
C ASN A 365 2.83 -1.39 4.73
N LEU A 366 2.92 -0.67 5.86
CA LEU A 366 1.84 0.21 6.32
C LEU A 366 1.65 1.46 5.44
N LEU A 367 2.70 1.88 4.74
CA LEU A 367 2.67 3.01 3.80
C LEU A 367 2.24 2.60 2.39
N ASP A 368 1.95 1.32 2.16
CA ASP A 368 1.35 0.79 0.93
C ASP A 368 -0.09 0.35 1.22
N LEU A 369 -1.03 0.76 0.38
CA LEU A 369 -2.41 0.26 0.40
C LEU A 369 -2.80 -0.45 -0.89
N ALA A 370 -1.91 -0.51 -1.87
CA ALA A 370 -2.14 -1.27 -3.08
C ALA A 370 -2.17 -2.77 -2.81
N HIS A 371 -1.51 -3.26 -1.75
CA HIS A 371 -1.56 -4.67 -1.35
C HIS A 371 -2.90 -5.09 -0.73
N ALA A 372 -3.70 -4.15 -0.23
CA ALA A 372 -4.85 -4.46 0.60
C ALA A 372 -5.87 -5.42 -0.04
N PRO A 373 -6.29 -5.25 -1.31
CA PRO A 373 -7.21 -6.19 -1.97
C PRO A 373 -6.67 -7.61 -2.13
N PHE A 374 -5.36 -7.81 -2.05
CA PHE A 374 -4.71 -9.11 -2.25
C PHE A 374 -4.38 -9.80 -0.93
N THR A 375 -3.97 -9.03 0.07
CA THR A 375 -3.55 -9.57 1.38
C THR A 375 -4.72 -9.72 2.34
N HIS A 376 -5.68 -8.79 2.31
CA HIS A 376 -6.77 -8.67 3.28
C HIS A 376 -8.12 -9.17 2.76
N THR A 377 -8.09 -10.22 1.94
CA THR A 377 -9.28 -10.81 1.30
C THR A 377 -10.25 -11.42 2.32
N SER A 378 -9.77 -11.83 3.49
CA SER A 378 -10.56 -12.41 4.59
C SER A 378 -11.03 -11.37 5.61
N THR A 379 -10.46 -10.16 5.60
CA THR A 379 -10.68 -9.14 6.63
C THR A 379 -11.33 -7.88 6.04
N PHE A 380 -10.66 -6.73 6.09
CA PHE A 380 -11.27 -5.43 5.78
C PHE A 380 -11.37 -5.16 4.27
N ALA A 381 -10.53 -5.81 3.45
CA ALA A 381 -10.58 -5.68 1.99
C ALA A 381 -11.45 -6.74 1.32
N LYS A 382 -12.20 -7.53 2.11
CA LYS A 382 -13.11 -8.55 1.58
C LYS A 382 -14.13 -7.92 0.63
N GLY A 383 -14.07 -8.32 -0.64
CA GLY A 383 -14.96 -7.83 -1.70
C GLY A 383 -14.56 -6.46 -2.28
N TRP A 384 -13.38 -5.93 -1.95
CA TRP A 384 -12.85 -4.77 -2.66
C TRP A 384 -12.52 -5.17 -4.10
N SER A 385 -13.01 -4.41 -5.07
CA SER A 385 -12.59 -4.56 -6.46
C SER A 385 -11.12 -4.12 -6.60
N VAL A 386 -10.34 -4.87 -7.37
CA VAL A 386 -8.98 -4.47 -7.74
C VAL A 386 -9.07 -3.39 -8.84
N PRO A 387 -8.72 -2.13 -8.56
CA PRO A 387 -8.76 -1.08 -9.57
C PRO A 387 -7.68 -1.33 -10.62
N SER A 388 -7.93 -0.90 -11.86
CA SER A 388 -6.94 -0.99 -12.95
C SER A 388 -5.71 -0.12 -12.68
N PHE A 389 -5.84 0.92 -11.85
CA PHE A 389 -4.74 1.79 -11.48
C PHE A 389 -4.94 2.39 -10.09
N VAL A 390 -3.90 2.35 -9.26
CA VAL A 390 -3.85 3.00 -7.94
C VAL A 390 -2.85 4.14 -7.97
N LYS A 391 -3.23 5.30 -7.44
CA LYS A 391 -2.33 6.46 -7.31
C LYS A 391 -2.24 6.87 -5.86
N PHE A 392 -1.02 7.22 -5.44
CA PHE A 392 -0.82 8.01 -4.24
C PHE A 392 -0.59 9.48 -4.62
N LEU A 393 -1.62 10.30 -4.43
CA LEU A 393 -1.60 11.72 -4.72
C LEU A 393 -1.07 12.47 -3.51
N THR A 394 0.14 13.04 -3.66
CA THR A 394 0.80 13.75 -2.57
C THR A 394 1.43 15.06 -3.06
N PRO A 395 1.36 16.15 -2.25
CA PRO A 395 2.08 17.38 -2.53
C PRO A 395 3.57 17.15 -2.75
N THR A 396 4.23 18.01 -3.52
CA THR A 396 5.65 17.85 -3.90
C THR A 396 6.58 17.76 -2.68
N SER A 397 6.27 18.49 -1.60
CA SER A 397 7.07 18.58 -0.37
C SER A 397 6.50 17.80 0.83
N GLY A 398 5.38 17.08 0.68
CA GLY A 398 4.66 16.48 1.80
C GLY A 398 5.03 15.03 2.12
N LEU A 399 4.87 14.62 3.37
CA LEU A 399 4.84 13.21 3.78
C LEU A 399 3.40 12.71 3.96
N GLN A 400 2.43 13.42 3.37
CA GLN A 400 1.01 13.11 3.43
C GLN A 400 0.43 13.06 2.01
N GLY A 401 -0.63 12.29 1.82
CA GLY A 401 -1.32 12.20 0.56
C GLY A 401 -2.61 11.41 0.67
N TYR A 402 -3.22 11.22 -0.49
CA TYR A 402 -4.51 10.58 -0.66
C TYR A 402 -4.38 9.43 -1.65
N TRP A 403 -4.96 8.28 -1.32
CA TRP A 403 -5.02 7.12 -2.20
C TRP A 403 -6.18 7.27 -3.20
N ASP A 404 -5.99 6.98 -4.47
CA ASP A 404 -7.04 7.02 -5.49
C ASP A 404 -7.11 5.65 -6.16
N PRO A 405 -8.26 4.95 -6.18
CA PRO A 405 -9.61 5.42 -5.82
C PRO A 405 -10.06 5.19 -4.37
N TYR A 406 -9.18 4.72 -3.47
CA TYR A 406 -9.56 4.39 -2.10
C TYR A 406 -9.72 5.65 -1.24
N PRO A 407 -10.85 5.87 -0.54
CA PRO A 407 -11.10 7.06 0.28
C PRO A 407 -10.24 7.09 1.55
N ILE A 408 -8.92 7.17 1.38
CA ILE A 408 -7.91 7.00 2.43
C ILE A 408 -6.88 8.11 2.33
N ASP A 409 -6.83 8.95 3.37
CA ASP A 409 -5.72 9.86 3.60
C ASP A 409 -4.66 9.16 4.44
N MET A 410 -3.40 9.35 4.11
CA MET A 410 -2.27 8.74 4.81
C MET A 410 -1.11 9.72 4.94
N GLU A 411 -0.44 9.68 6.09
CA GLU A 411 0.67 10.53 6.44
C GLU A 411 1.75 9.73 7.18
N PHE A 412 2.99 9.79 6.67
CA PHE A 412 4.17 9.38 7.42
C PHE A 412 4.63 10.54 8.31
N ARG A 413 4.70 10.29 9.63
CA ARG A 413 5.24 11.22 10.60
C ARG A 413 6.57 10.67 11.14
N PRO A 414 7.69 11.38 10.90
CA PRO A 414 8.96 11.00 11.47
C PRO A 414 8.93 10.87 12.99
N PRO A 415 9.68 9.92 13.57
CA PRO A 415 10.60 9.01 12.88
C PRO A 415 9.98 7.68 12.44
N CYS A 416 8.86 7.26 13.03
CA CYS A 416 8.35 5.89 12.88
C CYS A 416 6.81 5.77 13.00
N MET A 417 6.08 6.82 12.64
CA MET A 417 4.62 6.87 12.82
C MET A 417 3.91 6.94 11.47
N VAL A 418 2.82 6.20 11.35
CA VAL A 418 1.91 6.24 10.20
C VAL A 418 0.53 6.60 10.70
N ASN A 419 -0.02 7.66 10.13
CA ASN A 419 -1.33 8.18 10.46
C ASN A 419 -2.23 8.02 9.24
N SER A 420 -3.42 7.44 9.41
CA SER A 420 -4.37 7.26 8.31
C SER A 420 -5.80 7.57 8.73
N THR A 421 -6.57 8.09 7.79
CA THR A 421 -8.02 8.31 7.92
C THR A 421 -8.71 7.65 6.74
N ILE A 422 -9.60 6.71 7.03
CA ILE A 422 -10.29 5.87 6.07
C ILE A 422 -11.78 6.21 6.13
N GLY A 423 -12.36 6.54 4.99
CA GLY A 423 -13.81 6.70 4.84
C GLY A 423 -14.53 5.36 4.73
N ILE A 424 -15.52 5.12 5.59
CA ILE A 424 -16.31 3.88 5.61
C ILE A 424 -17.81 4.19 5.62
N SER A 425 -18.63 3.26 5.09
CA SER A 425 -20.10 3.35 5.08
C SER A 425 -20.74 2.44 6.12
N LYS A 426 -20.10 1.29 6.37
CA LYS A 426 -20.40 0.26 7.38
C LYS A 426 -19.07 -0.34 7.83
N PRO A 427 -18.95 -0.97 9.02
CA PRO A 427 -17.71 -1.64 9.42
C PRO A 427 -17.22 -2.59 8.31
N GLY A 428 -16.05 -2.30 7.73
CA GLY A 428 -15.44 -3.09 6.66
C GLY A 428 -15.85 -2.74 5.21
N LYS A 429 -16.62 -1.66 4.96
CA LYS A 429 -16.91 -1.18 3.59
C LYS A 429 -16.52 0.27 3.40
N LEU A 430 -15.73 0.54 2.36
CA LEU A 430 -15.36 1.90 1.95
C LEU A 430 -16.59 2.68 1.43
N GLU A 431 -16.61 3.99 1.66
CA GLU A 431 -17.65 4.92 1.16
C GLU A 431 -17.01 6.04 0.34
N GLY A 432 -17.72 6.62 -0.62
CA GLY A 432 -17.30 7.86 -1.28
C GLY A 432 -16.12 7.73 -2.26
N GLN A 433 -15.85 8.82 -2.99
CA GLN A 433 -14.71 8.93 -3.92
C GLN A 433 -13.51 9.65 -3.28
N SER A 434 -13.70 10.27 -2.12
CA SER A 434 -12.66 10.92 -1.32
C SER A 434 -13.01 10.81 0.15
N THR A 435 -12.00 10.79 1.03
CA THR A 435 -12.18 10.69 2.48
C THR A 435 -13.20 11.73 2.97
N LYS A 436 -13.07 12.99 2.55
CA LYS A 436 -13.96 14.09 2.96
C LYS A 436 -15.43 13.95 2.55
N GLN A 437 -15.74 13.11 1.56
CA GLN A 437 -17.10 12.87 1.10
C GLN A 437 -17.78 11.73 1.86
N CYS A 438 -17.06 11.06 2.75
CA CYS A 438 -17.57 9.93 3.52
C CYS A 438 -18.36 10.43 4.71
N SER A 439 -19.40 9.68 5.10
CA SER A 439 -20.23 10.04 6.24
C SER A 439 -19.63 9.61 7.57
N THR A 440 -18.82 8.53 7.55
CA THR A 440 -18.16 8.00 8.73
C THR A 440 -16.71 7.65 8.45
N HIS A 441 -15.87 7.77 9.48
CA HIS A 441 -14.43 7.65 9.35
C HIS A 441 -13.79 6.78 10.44
N LEU A 442 -12.82 6.00 10.02
CA LEU A 442 -11.88 5.29 10.86
C LEU A 442 -10.53 6.00 10.81
N HIS A 443 -10.08 6.47 11.96
CA HIS A 443 -8.75 7.07 12.14
C HIS A 443 -7.84 6.06 12.83
N GLN A 444 -6.65 5.85 12.27
CA GLN A 444 -5.67 4.90 12.77
C GLN A 444 -4.30 5.56 12.92
N LEU A 445 -3.64 5.24 14.03
CA LEU A 445 -2.26 5.61 14.29
C LEU A 445 -1.46 4.33 14.56
N HIS A 446 -0.42 4.12 13.76
CA HIS A 446 0.55 3.04 13.92
C HIS A 446 1.91 3.65 14.29
N VAL A 447 2.55 3.13 15.32
CA VAL A 447 3.92 3.48 15.70
C VAL A 447 4.76 2.21 15.61
N CYS A 448 5.73 2.19 14.69
CA CYS A 448 6.65 1.06 14.51
C CYS A 448 7.96 1.35 15.24
N LEU A 449 8.00 1.17 16.55
CA LEU A 449 9.17 1.48 17.37
C LEU A 449 10.35 0.54 17.03
N PRO A 450 11.57 1.05 16.78
CA PRO A 450 12.75 0.22 16.63
C PRO A 450 13.15 -0.43 17.96
N SER A 451 12.83 -1.71 18.15
CA SER A 451 13.10 -2.41 19.42
C SER A 451 14.50 -3.00 19.45
N SER A 452 14.79 -3.96 18.57
CA SER A 452 16.13 -4.51 18.35
C SER A 452 16.30 -4.89 16.87
N ARG A 453 17.46 -5.43 16.46
CA ARG A 453 17.65 -5.85 15.07
C ARG A 453 16.60 -6.91 14.68
N GLY A 454 15.84 -6.62 13.63
CA GLY A 454 14.77 -7.51 13.15
C GLY A 454 13.59 -7.64 14.11
N LYS A 455 13.41 -6.71 15.06
CA LYS A 455 12.23 -6.66 15.93
C LYS A 455 11.71 -5.23 16.06
N THR A 456 10.39 -5.10 16.13
CA THR A 456 9.71 -3.82 16.31
C THR A 456 8.55 -3.97 17.28
N ARG A 457 8.35 -2.95 18.11
CA ARG A 457 7.17 -2.82 18.96
C ARG A 457 6.16 -1.93 18.26
N LEU A 458 5.03 -2.52 17.88
CA LEU A 458 3.92 -1.83 17.23
C LEU A 458 2.96 -1.30 18.29
N LEU A 459 2.76 0.03 18.33
CA LEU A 459 1.62 0.63 19.00
C LEU A 459 0.55 0.94 17.95
N TYR A 460 -0.67 0.48 18.20
CA TYR A 460 -1.82 0.73 17.35
C TYR A 460 -2.92 1.41 18.14
N ARG A 461 -3.38 2.57 17.66
CA ARG A 461 -4.55 3.29 18.19
C ARG A 461 -5.60 3.41 17.11
N MET A 462 -6.81 3.02 17.45
CA MET A 462 -7.99 3.10 16.60
C MET A 462 -8.99 4.11 17.17
N SER A 463 -9.42 5.06 16.35
CA SER A 463 -10.43 6.05 16.72
C SER A 463 -11.52 6.14 15.66
N LEU A 464 -12.76 6.34 16.09
CA LEU A 464 -13.93 6.47 15.20
C LEU A 464 -14.64 7.79 15.50
N ASP A 465 -15.16 8.46 14.48
CA ASP A 465 -16.04 9.63 14.62
C ASP A 465 -17.53 9.25 14.75
N PHE A 466 -17.83 7.96 14.63
CA PHE A 466 -19.15 7.37 14.76
C PHE A 466 -19.18 6.30 15.86
N ALA A 467 -20.40 5.89 16.23
CA ALA A 467 -20.67 4.82 17.18
C ALA A 467 -19.91 4.91 18.53
N PRO A 468 -19.93 6.07 19.24
CA PRO A 468 -19.19 6.29 20.48
C PRO A 468 -19.58 5.34 21.62
N VAL A 469 -20.76 4.71 21.53
CA VAL A 469 -21.27 3.75 22.52
C VAL A 469 -20.49 2.43 22.46
N LEU A 470 -19.86 2.07 21.33
CA LEU A 470 -19.14 0.81 21.17
C LEU A 470 -18.01 0.63 22.20
N LYS A 471 -17.37 1.71 22.64
CA LYS A 471 -16.30 1.65 23.65
C LYS A 471 -16.80 1.18 25.03
N HIS A 472 -18.10 1.31 25.30
CA HIS A 472 -18.73 0.91 26.56
C HIS A 472 -19.32 -0.49 26.51
N VAL A 473 -19.32 -1.14 25.34
CA VAL A 473 -19.81 -2.50 25.19
C VAL A 473 -18.83 -3.45 25.90
N PRO A 474 -19.30 -4.28 26.86
CA PRO A 474 -18.45 -5.24 27.54
C PRO A 474 -17.71 -6.14 26.54
N PHE A 475 -16.44 -6.44 26.83
CA PHE A 475 -15.57 -7.30 26.01
C PHE A 475 -15.24 -6.79 24.60
N MET A 476 -15.70 -5.61 24.20
CA MET A 476 -15.42 -5.06 22.86
C MET A 476 -13.91 -4.89 22.60
N ASN A 477 -13.13 -4.58 23.64
CA ASN A 477 -11.67 -4.50 23.55
C ASN A 477 -11.02 -5.82 23.11
N PHE A 478 -11.56 -6.97 23.53
CA PHE A 478 -11.07 -8.28 23.08
C PHE A 478 -11.40 -8.52 21.61
N MET A 479 -12.59 -8.12 21.16
CA MET A 479 -12.97 -8.18 19.74
C MET A 479 -12.05 -7.31 18.88
N TRP A 480 -11.81 -6.06 19.29
CA TRP A 480 -10.89 -5.17 18.57
C TRP A 480 -9.47 -5.73 18.51
N ARG A 481 -8.96 -6.27 19.61
CA ARG A 481 -7.66 -6.92 19.65
C ARG A 481 -7.60 -8.11 18.70
N HIS A 482 -8.64 -8.94 18.66
CA HIS A 482 -8.72 -10.09 17.77
C HIS A 482 -8.67 -9.66 16.29
N PHE A 483 -9.51 -8.70 15.89
CA PHE A 483 -9.51 -8.19 14.51
C PHE A 483 -8.17 -7.56 14.12
N ALA A 484 -7.59 -6.72 14.98
CA ALA A 484 -6.30 -6.10 14.72
C ALA A 484 -5.19 -7.16 14.57
N GLN A 485 -5.19 -8.20 15.42
CA GLN A 485 -4.24 -9.30 15.31
C GLN A 485 -4.45 -10.13 14.03
N GLN A 486 -5.69 -10.36 13.61
CA GLN A 486 -5.98 -11.05 12.34
C GLN A 486 -5.40 -10.29 11.15
N VAL A 487 -5.72 -8.99 11.02
CA VAL A 487 -5.21 -8.13 9.93
C VAL A 487 -3.69 -8.09 9.96
N LEU A 488 -3.10 -7.85 11.12
CA LEU A 488 -1.65 -7.79 11.28
C LEU A 488 -0.95 -9.10 10.89
N ASN A 489 -1.55 -10.25 11.22
CA ASN A 489 -0.98 -11.55 10.85
C ASN A 489 -1.02 -11.82 9.33
N GLU A 490 -2.02 -11.28 8.62
CA GLU A 490 -2.09 -11.37 7.15
C GLU A 490 -0.93 -10.62 6.48
N ASP A 491 -0.54 -9.46 7.03
CA ASP A 491 0.64 -8.70 6.61
C ASP A 491 1.94 -9.35 7.07
N LEU A 492 2.02 -9.72 8.35
CA LEU A 492 3.26 -10.15 9.00
C LEU A 492 3.92 -11.32 8.26
N ARG A 493 3.13 -12.30 7.78
CA ARG A 493 3.66 -13.43 6.99
C ARG A 493 4.39 -12.98 5.72
N LEU A 494 3.92 -11.90 5.08
CA LEU A 494 4.51 -11.37 3.85
C LEU A 494 5.79 -10.60 4.17
N VAL A 495 5.73 -9.73 5.18
CA VAL A 495 6.87 -8.91 5.59
C VAL A 495 8.00 -9.76 6.18
N LEU A 496 7.67 -10.86 6.88
CA LEU A 496 8.66 -11.85 7.31
C LEU A 496 9.37 -12.51 6.12
N GLY A 497 8.63 -12.89 5.08
CA GLY A 497 9.21 -13.41 3.85
C GLY A 497 10.07 -12.38 3.11
N GLN A 498 9.72 -11.09 3.16
CA GLN A 498 10.56 -10.02 2.64
C GLN A 498 11.85 -9.87 3.45
N GLN A 499 11.76 -9.88 4.78
CA GLN A 499 12.91 -9.81 5.68
C GLN A 499 13.88 -10.98 5.46
N GLU A 500 13.37 -12.21 5.30
CA GLU A 500 14.20 -13.38 4.99
C GLU A 500 14.99 -13.19 3.70
N ARG A 501 14.33 -12.78 2.61
CA ARG A 501 14.98 -12.51 1.32
C ARG A 501 15.96 -11.35 1.40
N MET A 502 15.60 -10.30 2.14
CA MET A 502 16.46 -9.15 2.41
C MET A 502 17.76 -9.59 3.10
N ASN A 503 17.65 -10.40 4.16
CA ASN A 503 18.81 -10.95 4.86
C ASN A 503 19.67 -11.84 3.95
N ASN A 504 19.06 -12.52 2.98
CA ASN A 504 19.75 -13.32 1.96
C ASN A 504 20.33 -12.48 0.80
N GLY A 505 20.26 -11.14 0.88
CA GLY A 505 20.86 -10.22 -0.08
C GLY A 505 19.92 -9.71 -1.19
N ALA A 506 18.65 -10.11 -1.20
CA ALA A 506 17.68 -9.53 -2.12
C ALA A 506 17.40 -8.06 -1.72
N ASN A 507 17.23 -7.19 -2.71
CA ASN A 507 16.75 -5.84 -2.44
C ASN A 507 15.21 -5.86 -2.39
N VAL A 508 14.63 -5.32 -1.32
CA VAL A 508 13.16 -5.20 -1.20
C VAL A 508 12.61 -4.14 -2.16
N TRP A 509 13.43 -3.15 -2.52
CA TRP A 509 13.07 -2.03 -3.41
C TRP A 509 13.66 -2.19 -4.82
N ASN A 510 13.35 -3.29 -5.51
CA ASN A 510 13.87 -3.55 -6.88
C ASN A 510 13.31 -2.58 -7.92
N TRP A 511 11.98 -2.39 -7.93
CA TRP A 511 11.27 -1.66 -8.98
C TRP A 511 10.12 -0.83 -8.40
N PRO A 512 10.42 0.30 -7.73
CA PRO A 512 9.37 1.17 -7.20
C PRO A 512 8.49 1.73 -8.33
N VAL A 513 7.18 1.68 -8.14
CA VAL A 513 6.15 2.18 -9.04
C VAL A 513 5.43 3.39 -8.45
N THR A 514 4.37 3.88 -9.12
CA THR A 514 3.77 5.18 -8.80
C THR A 514 3.06 5.23 -7.45
N TYR A 515 2.49 4.12 -6.98
CA TYR A 515 1.82 4.07 -5.67
C TYR A 515 2.80 3.97 -4.50
N ASP A 516 4.03 3.51 -4.73
CA ASP A 516 5.10 3.40 -3.72
C ASP A 516 5.67 4.74 -3.26
N LYS A 517 5.15 5.85 -3.78
CA LYS A 517 5.72 7.19 -3.61
C LYS A 517 5.91 7.58 -2.15
N LEU A 518 5.02 7.14 -1.25
CA LEU A 518 5.15 7.46 0.18
C LEU A 518 6.27 6.64 0.84
N GLY A 519 6.34 5.32 0.60
CA GLY A 519 7.43 4.46 1.06
C GLY A 519 8.80 4.93 0.54
N VAL A 520 8.89 5.30 -0.74
CA VAL A 520 10.11 5.88 -1.33
C VAL A 520 10.53 7.17 -0.61
N ARG A 521 9.58 8.04 -0.26
CA ARG A 521 9.88 9.29 0.48
C ARG A 521 10.35 9.02 1.91
N TYR A 522 9.75 8.05 2.59
CA TYR A 522 10.22 7.59 3.89
C TYR A 522 11.68 7.10 3.81
N ARG A 523 11.99 6.21 2.86
CA ARG A 523 13.36 5.69 2.70
C ARG A 523 14.36 6.80 2.37
N GLN A 524 14.00 7.74 1.48
CA GLN A 524 14.83 8.92 1.20
C GLN A 524 15.07 9.81 2.42
N TRP A 525 14.04 10.00 3.24
CA TRP A 525 14.15 10.73 4.51
C TRP A 525 15.09 10.00 5.49
N ARG A 526 14.94 8.68 5.63
CA ARG A 526 15.80 7.86 6.49
C ARG A 526 17.27 7.91 6.03
N ASP A 527 17.52 7.71 4.73
CA ASP A 527 18.89 7.74 4.19
C ASP A 527 19.53 9.12 4.38
N ALA A 528 18.76 10.21 4.23
CA ALA A 528 19.26 11.57 4.46
C ALA A 528 19.61 11.82 5.94
N LEU A 529 18.80 11.30 6.86
CA LEU A 529 19.06 11.35 8.28
C LEU A 529 20.34 10.60 8.65
N GLU A 530 20.53 9.39 8.11
CA GLU A 530 21.71 8.57 8.35
C GLU A 530 22.97 9.22 7.79
N ARG A 531 22.92 9.78 6.57
CA ARG A 531 24.02 10.58 6.01
C ARG A 531 24.34 11.84 6.82
N GLY A 532 23.34 12.40 7.52
CA GLY A 532 23.49 13.63 8.30
C GLY A 532 23.32 14.88 7.47
N ASP A 533 22.43 14.82 6.48
CA ASP A 533 22.11 15.96 5.64
C ASP A 533 21.58 17.09 6.54
N LYS A 534 22.09 18.32 6.34
CA LYS A 534 21.72 19.50 7.17
C LYS A 534 20.23 19.82 7.14
N GLN A 535 19.58 19.49 6.03
CA GLN A 535 18.14 19.63 5.85
C GLN A 535 17.59 18.28 5.42
N LEU A 536 16.68 17.73 6.22
CA LEU A 536 16.00 16.49 5.87
C LEU A 536 15.02 16.77 4.72
N PRO A 537 14.83 15.83 3.79
CA PRO A 537 13.85 15.99 2.73
C PRO A 537 12.44 15.95 3.33
N PHE A 538 11.51 16.69 2.73
CA PHE A 538 10.08 16.71 3.10
C PHE A 538 9.76 17.22 4.51
N THR A 539 10.73 17.72 5.27
CA THR A 539 10.46 18.56 6.44
C THR A 539 10.09 19.96 5.95
N LYS A 540 8.99 20.52 6.47
CA LYS A 540 8.63 21.92 6.22
C LYS A 540 9.81 22.79 6.66
N SER A 541 10.34 23.59 5.72
CA SER A 541 11.18 24.73 6.10
C SER A 541 10.32 25.63 6.98
N THR A 542 10.64 25.68 8.27
CA THR A 542 10.06 26.63 9.22
C THR A 542 10.28 28.06 8.76
#